data_AF-A0A510KAJ5-F1
#
_entry.id   AF-A0A510KAJ5-F1
#
_cell.length_a   1.000
_cell.length_b   1.000
_cell.length_c   1.000
_cell.angle_alpha   90.00
_cell.angle_beta   90.00
_cell.angle_gamma   90.00
#
_symmetry.space_group_name_H-M   'P 1'
#
loop_
_entity.id
_entity.type
_entity.pdbx_description
1 polymer ?
#
loop_
_entity_poly.entity_id
_entity_poly.type
_entity_poly.pdbx_seq_one_letter_code
_entity_poly.pdbx_strand_id
1 'polypeptide(L)'
;MADTHTGKLYIGSATGGEGVAQRWDNYLDSKHCGNKKLIALYNQEGSEYFKKYFTYTLFEYFGLSHAPMKIIEREQYWKKCLDTIRNGYNDN
;
A
#
# COMPACT_ATOMS: atom_id res chain seq x y z
N MET A 1 2.06 2.98 -2.51
CA MET A 1 1.30 3.29 -3.73
C MET A 1 1.02 4.78 -3.76
N ALA A 2 1.13 5.40 -4.93
CA ALA A 2 0.80 6.80 -5.15
C ALA A 2 -0.22 6.92 -6.28
N ASP A 3 -1.34 7.59 -6.03
CA ASP A 3 -2.27 8.01 -7.07
C ASP A 3 -1.76 9.32 -7.69
N THR A 4 -1.27 9.25 -8.91
CA THR A 4 -0.71 10.38 -9.65
C THR A 4 -1.78 11.39 -10.11
N HIS A 5 -3.07 11.03 -10.07
CA HIS A 5 -4.15 11.93 -10.39
C HIS A 5 -4.50 12.86 -9.21
N THR A 6 -4.45 12.33 -7.99
CA THR A 6 -4.89 13.04 -6.77
C THR A 6 -3.76 13.43 -5.83
N GLY A 7 -2.58 12.85 -5.99
CA GLY A 7 -1.44 12.97 -5.07
C GLY A 7 -1.59 12.16 -3.77
N LYS A 8 -2.70 11.43 -3.59
CA LYS A 8 -2.95 10.64 -2.39
C LYS A 8 -2.09 9.39 -2.34
N LEU A 9 -1.66 9.04 -1.13
CA LEU A 9 -0.74 7.93 -0.89
C LEU A 9 -1.38 6.80 -0.08
N TYR A 10 -0.89 5.59 -0.30
CA TYR A 10 -1.11 4.42 0.55
C TYR A 10 0.23 3.79 0.91
N ILE A 11 0.46 3.58 2.20
CA ILE A 11 1.58 2.83 2.74
C ILE A 11 1.07 1.50 3.27
N GLY A 12 1.77 0.42 2.99
CA GLY A 12 1.73 -0.67 3.94
C GLY A 12 2.92 -1.61 3.83
N SER A 13 2.92 -2.64 4.65
CA SER A 13 4.01 -3.60 4.75
C SER A 13 3.70 -4.93 4.11
N ALA A 14 4.72 -5.77 3.97
CA ALA A 14 4.59 -7.18 3.64
C ALA A 14 5.32 -7.99 4.71
N THR A 15 4.56 -8.49 5.69
CA THR A 15 5.06 -9.24 6.85
C THR A 15 4.79 -10.74 6.75
N GLY A 16 4.18 -11.21 5.66
CA GLY A 16 3.97 -12.64 5.40
C GLY A 16 5.26 -13.35 4.98
N GLY A 17 5.25 -14.69 5.00
CA GLY A 17 6.43 -15.53 4.80
C GLY A 17 7.12 -15.37 3.44
N GLU A 18 6.42 -14.84 2.44
CA GLU A 18 6.93 -14.59 1.09
C GLU A 18 7.43 -13.14 0.88
N GLY A 19 7.37 -12.30 1.92
CA GLY A 19 7.88 -10.94 1.92
C GLY A 19 7.29 -10.08 0.80
N VAL A 20 8.15 -9.33 0.10
CA VAL A 20 7.72 -8.36 -0.93
C VAL A 20 7.00 -9.03 -2.10
N ALA A 21 7.34 -10.28 -2.45
CA ALA A 21 6.75 -11.01 -3.58
C ALA A 21 5.23 -11.18 -3.42
N GLN A 22 4.78 -11.60 -2.23
CA GLN A 22 3.37 -11.73 -1.89
C GLN A 22 2.57 -10.45 -2.18
N ARG A 23 3.20 -9.29 -1.98
CA ARG A 23 2.55 -8.02 -2.18
C ARG A 23 2.43 -7.63 -3.65
N TRP A 24 3.42 -8.00 -4.45
CA TRP A 24 3.42 -7.75 -5.87
C TRP A 24 2.30 -8.57 -6.53
N ASP A 25 2.12 -9.82 -6.11
CA ASP A 25 1.00 -10.65 -6.56
C ASP A 25 -0.35 -10.02 -6.18
N ASN A 26 -0.51 -9.54 -4.95
CA ASN A 26 -1.73 -8.86 -4.52
C ASN A 26 -2.04 -7.57 -5.31
N TYR A 27 -1.02 -6.86 -5.79
CA TYR A 27 -1.19 -5.68 -6.65
C TYR A 27 -1.58 -6.04 -8.09
N LEU A 28 -1.15 -7.21 -8.56
CA LEU A 28 -1.57 -7.73 -9.86
C LEU A 28 -3.01 -8.26 -9.79
N ASP A 29 -3.40 -8.86 -8.67
CA ASP A 29 -4.69 -9.51 -8.48
C ASP A 29 -5.80 -8.51 -8.07
N SER A 30 -5.67 -7.88 -6.90
CA SER A 30 -6.77 -7.10 -6.30
C SER A 30 -6.65 -5.57 -6.48
N LYS A 31 -5.45 -5.05 -6.72
CA LYS A 31 -5.11 -3.60 -6.71
C LYS A 31 -5.29 -2.88 -5.35
N HIS A 32 -6.14 -3.36 -4.45
CA HIS A 32 -6.50 -2.66 -3.19
C HIS A 32 -5.93 -3.30 -1.91
N CYS A 33 -5.40 -4.53 -1.96
CA CYS A 33 -4.79 -5.24 -0.82
C CYS A 33 -5.67 -5.23 0.46
N GLY A 34 -6.98 -5.36 0.30
CA GLY A 34 -7.95 -5.34 1.40
C GLY A 34 -8.20 -3.99 2.10
N ASN A 35 -7.59 -2.88 1.66
CA ASN A 35 -7.82 -1.58 2.29
C ASN A 35 -9.20 -1.00 1.92
N LYS A 36 -9.93 -0.50 2.93
CA LYS A 36 -11.33 -0.04 2.78
C LYS A 36 -11.49 1.10 1.78
N LYS A 37 -10.65 2.16 1.89
CA LYS A 37 -10.72 3.32 0.99
C LYS A 37 -10.34 2.94 -0.45
N LEU A 38 -9.38 2.03 -0.64
CA LEU A 38 -9.00 1.56 -1.98
C LEU A 38 -10.06 0.64 -2.60
N ILE A 39 -10.74 -0.19 -1.80
CA ILE A 39 -11.89 -0.98 -2.27
C ILE A 39 -13.00 -0.05 -2.74
N ALA A 40 -13.33 0.97 -1.94
CA ALA A 40 -14.35 1.95 -2.33
C ALA A 40 -13.99 2.69 -3.62
N LEU A 41 -12.73 3.13 -3.75
CA LEU A 41 -12.23 3.77 -4.97
C LEU A 41 -12.29 2.82 -6.18
N TYR A 42 -11.92 1.56 -5.99
CA TYR A 42 -11.96 0.55 -7.05
C TYR A 42 -13.39 0.28 -7.52
N ASN A 43 -14.35 0.20 -6.61
CA ASN A 43 -15.76 0.03 -6.94
C ASN A 43 -16.34 1.24 -7.69
N GLN A 44 -15.78 2.43 -7.46
CA GLN A 44 -16.22 3.67 -8.12
C GLN A 44 -15.56 3.85 -9.51
N GLU A 45 -14.24 3.71 -9.60
CA GLU A 45 -13.45 4.11 -10.78
C GLU A 45 -13.05 2.92 -11.67
N GLY A 46 -13.09 1.70 -11.13
CA GLY A 46 -12.71 0.48 -11.84
C GLY A 46 -11.20 0.29 -12.02
N SER A 47 -10.85 -0.82 -12.67
CA SER A 47 -9.45 -1.28 -12.80
C SER A 47 -8.58 -0.39 -13.69
N GLU A 48 -9.16 0.23 -14.73
CA GLU A 48 -8.43 1.08 -15.67
C GLU A 48 -7.91 2.36 -15.00
N TYR A 49 -8.65 2.93 -14.04
CA TYR A 49 -8.17 4.04 -13.24
C TYR A 49 -6.88 3.69 -12.49
N PHE A 50 -6.85 2.52 -11.85
CA PHE A 50 -5.68 2.06 -11.12
C PHE A 50 -4.50 1.79 -12.05
N LYS A 51 -4.73 1.15 -13.21
CA LYS A 51 -3.67 0.94 -14.20
C LYS A 51 -3.07 2.25 -14.71
N LYS A 52 -3.91 3.28 -14.89
CA LYS A 52 -3.49 4.57 -15.44
C LYS A 52 -2.77 5.45 -14.42
N TYR A 53 -3.27 5.51 -13.19
CA TYR A 53 -2.84 6.54 -12.22
C TYR A 53 -2.05 6.00 -11.02
N PHE A 54 -2.14 4.70 -10.69
CA PHE A 54 -1.41 4.18 -9.53
C PHE A 54 0.02 3.77 -9.89
N THR A 55 0.98 4.33 -9.14
CA THR A 55 2.38 3.93 -9.15
C THR A 55 2.73 3.14 -7.89
N TYR A 56 3.50 2.07 -8.07
CA TYR A 56 3.96 1.20 -6.99
C TYR A 56 5.47 1.40 -6.78
N THR A 57 5.88 1.61 -5.54
CA THR A 57 7.27 1.89 -5.18
C THR A 57 7.63 1.11 -3.92
N LEU A 58 8.76 0.43 -3.94
CA LEU A 58 9.36 -0.15 -2.74
C LEU A 58 10.00 0.99 -1.93
N PHE A 59 9.47 1.23 -0.73
CA PHE A 59 9.86 2.39 0.08
C PHE A 59 11.04 2.09 1.01
N GLU A 60 10.98 0.94 1.67
CA GLU A 60 12.02 0.46 2.59
C GLU A 60 12.03 -1.07 2.54
N TYR A 61 13.23 -1.65 2.49
CA TYR A 61 13.40 -3.11 2.40
C TYR A 61 13.86 -3.67 3.75
N PHE A 62 13.23 -4.78 4.15
CA PHE A 62 13.64 -5.58 5.28
C PHE A 62 13.86 -7.02 4.81
N GLY A 63 15.00 -7.61 5.15
CA GLY A 63 15.23 -9.03 4.92
C GLY A 63 14.35 -9.90 5.82
N LEU A 64 14.09 -11.14 5.42
CA LEU A 64 13.19 -12.09 6.12
C LEU A 64 13.59 -12.41 7.56
N SER A 65 14.84 -12.14 7.96
CA SER A 65 15.34 -12.31 9.32
C SER A 65 14.88 -11.21 10.30
N HIS A 66 14.20 -10.18 9.82
CA HIS A 66 13.74 -9.08 10.68
C HIS A 66 12.48 -9.45 11.46
N ALA A 67 12.42 -9.02 12.72
CA ALA A 67 11.23 -9.17 13.55
C ALA A 67 10.02 -8.44 12.91
N PRO A 68 8.88 -9.12 12.69
CA PRO A 68 7.69 -8.51 12.08
C PRO A 68 7.24 -7.21 12.74
N MET A 69 7.40 -7.11 14.06
CA MET A 69 7.07 -5.89 14.82
C MET A 69 7.81 -4.65 14.32
N LYS A 70 9.10 -4.77 13.98
CA LYS A 70 9.88 -3.65 13.45
C LYS A 70 9.33 -3.17 12.11
N ILE A 71 8.87 -4.10 11.27
CA ILE A 71 8.27 -3.77 9.97
C ILE A 71 6.96 -2.99 10.17
N ILE A 72 6.12 -3.43 11.12
CA ILE A 72 4.88 -2.75 11.47
C ILE A 72 5.15 -1.34 12.01
N GLU A 73 6.13 -1.18 12.91
CA GLU A 73 6.51 0.14 13.44
C GLU A 73 6.97 1.09 12.33
N ARG A 74 7.76 0.59 11.38
CA ARG A 74 8.24 1.38 10.23
C ARG A 74 7.11 1.72 9.27
N GLU A 75 6.16 0.81 9.06
CA GLU A 75 4.92 1.10 8.32
C GLU A 75 4.15 2.26 8.96
N GLN A 76 3.96 2.23 10.28
CA GLN A 76 3.26 3.27 11.03
C GLN A 76 4.03 4.59 11.01
N TYR A 77 5.36 4.56 11.09
CA TYR A 77 6.20 5.73 10.93
C TYR A 77 5.94 6.42 9.59
N TRP A 78 5.99 5.68 8.48
CA TRP A 78 5.77 6.27 7.15
C TRP A 78 4.34 6.76 6.93
N LYS A 79 3.33 6.07 7.47
CA LYS A 79 1.94 6.56 7.46
C LYS A 79 1.81 7.93 8.14
N LYS A 80 2.51 8.15 9.25
CA LYS A 80 2.53 9.43 9.96
C LYS A 80 3.32 10.49 9.22
N CYS A 81 4.54 10.19 8.77
CA CYS A 81 5.40 11.14 8.08
C CYS A 81 4.79 11.67 6.78
N LEU A 82 4.04 10.83 6.07
CA LEU A 82 3.42 11.17 4.78
C LEU A 82 1.92 11.45 4.90
N ASP A 83 1.41 11.52 6.13
CA ASP A 83 0.01 11.81 6.46
C ASP A 83 -1.03 10.98 5.68
N THR A 84 -0.74 9.70 5.50
CA THR A 84 -1.55 8.84 4.61
C THR A 84 -2.83 8.33 5.26
N ILE A 85 -3.00 8.52 6.57
CA ILE A 85 -4.21 8.13 7.31
C ILE A 85 -5.30 9.18 7.10
N ARG A 86 -4.98 10.47 7.35
CA ARG A 86 -5.93 11.57 7.23
C ARG A 86 -6.12 12.00 5.79
N ASN A 87 -5.02 12.20 5.07
CA ASN A 87 -5.03 12.79 3.73
C ASN A 87 -4.72 11.78 2.61
N GLY A 88 -4.54 10.50 2.95
CA GLY A 88 -4.35 9.42 2.00
C GLY A 88 -5.41 8.32 2.09
N TYR A 89 -5.04 7.15 1.56
CA TYR A 89 -5.90 5.98 1.48
C TYR A 89 -5.76 5.01 2.65
N ASN A 90 -4.85 5.24 3.61
CA ASN A 90 -4.74 4.32 4.73
C ASN A 90 -5.97 4.41 5.63
N ASP A 91 -6.63 3.26 5.78
CA ASP A 91 -7.84 3.04 6.55
C ASP A 91 -7.99 1.52 6.73
N ASN A 92 -7.12 0.99 7.57
CA ASN A 92 -6.99 -0.44 7.87
C ASN A 92 -7.51 -0.65 9.29
#